data_AF-A0AAQ3QCB0-F1
#
_entry.id   AF-A0AAQ3QCB0-F1
#
_cell.length_a   1.000
_cell.length_b   1.000
_cell.length_c   1.000
_cell.angle_alpha   90.00
_cell.angle_beta   90.00
_cell.angle_gamma   90.00
#
_symmetry.space_group_name_H-M   'P 1'
#
loop_
_entity.id
_entity.type
_entity.pdbx_description
1 polymer ?
#
loop_
_entity_poly.entity_id
_entity_poly.type
_entity_poly.pdbx_seq_one_letter_code
_entity_poly.pdbx_strand_id
1 'polypeptide(L)'
;MSQGTRWMHYLKQLSAAKVPADIIEKGQNRVIDASLTLIRERAKLKAELLRSLGGVKASTSLLGIPLGHNSSFLQGPAFAPPRIREAIWCGSTNSSTEEGKELNDPRVLTDVGDLPIQEIRDCGVDDDRLMKIISDSVMLVMEEDPLRPLVLGGDHSISFPVVRAVSEKLGGPVDVLHLDAHPDIYDAFEGNKYSHASSFARIMEGGYARRLLQVGIRSITREGREQAKRFGVEQYEMRTFSRDRHILENLKLGEGVKGVYISVDVDCLDPAFAPGVSHIEPGGLSFRDVLNILQNLQADVVAADVVEFNPQRDTVDGMTAMVAAKLVRELTAKISK
;
A
#
# COMPACT_ATOMS: atom_id res chain seq x y z
N MET A 1 36.46 30.53 3.80
CA MET A 1 37.07 29.34 3.18
C MET A 1 36.14 28.15 3.37
N SER A 2 35.61 27.66 2.24
CA SER A 2 35.09 26.31 1.96
C SER A 2 33.95 25.73 2.80
N GLN A 3 32.76 25.70 2.19
CA GLN A 3 31.63 24.81 2.52
C GLN A 3 32.00 23.36 2.19
N GLY A 4 31.60 22.41 3.05
CA GLY A 4 31.82 20.98 2.88
C GLY A 4 30.65 20.28 2.19
N THR A 5 30.86 19.98 0.91
CA THR A 5 30.53 18.73 0.20
C THR A 5 29.09 18.18 0.21
N ARG A 6 28.36 18.53 -0.86
CA ARG A 6 27.29 17.76 -1.52
C ARG A 6 27.76 16.35 -1.95
N TRP A 7 27.00 15.32 -1.59
CA TRP A 7 26.92 14.01 -2.26
C TRP A 7 25.48 13.51 -2.03
N MET A 8 24.62 13.32 -3.02
CA MET A 8 24.72 12.37 -4.13
C MET A 8 24.41 13.02 -5.47
N HIS A 9 25.19 12.64 -6.47
CA HIS A 9 25.03 13.06 -7.85
C HIS A 9 23.66 12.64 -8.39
N TYR A 10 22.79 13.63 -8.55
CA TYR A 10 21.82 13.70 -9.64
C TYR A 10 22.51 13.19 -10.91
N LEU A 11 21.81 12.34 -11.68
CA LEU A 11 22.19 11.90 -13.02
C LEU A 11 23.14 12.91 -13.65
N LYS A 12 24.36 12.46 -14.01
CA LYS A 12 25.09 13.12 -15.09
C LYS A 12 24.02 13.33 -16.16
N GLN A 13 23.62 14.58 -16.39
CA GLN A 13 22.99 14.95 -17.66
C GLN A 13 23.95 14.34 -18.67
N LEU A 14 23.50 13.27 -19.31
CA LEU A 14 24.23 12.68 -20.39
C LEU A 14 24.53 13.87 -21.30
N SER A 15 25.80 14.23 -21.42
CA SER A 15 26.27 15.08 -22.52
C SER A 15 26.20 14.27 -23.82
N ALA A 16 25.15 13.46 -23.96
CA ALA A 16 24.84 12.70 -25.15
C ALA A 16 24.27 13.69 -26.14
N ALA A 17 24.88 13.70 -27.32
CA ALA A 17 24.35 14.32 -28.52
C ALA A 17 22.82 14.25 -28.55
N LYS A 18 22.17 15.38 -28.84
CA LYS A 18 20.71 15.56 -28.98
C LYS A 18 19.98 14.25 -29.34
N VAL A 19 19.59 13.47 -28.34
CA VAL A 19 18.79 12.27 -28.57
C VAL A 19 17.40 12.77 -28.92
N PRO A 20 16.86 12.42 -30.10
CA PRO A 20 15.52 12.82 -30.48
C PRO A 20 14.50 12.40 -29.41
N ALA A 21 13.60 13.32 -29.05
CA ALA A 21 12.59 13.07 -28.02
C ALA A 21 11.69 11.86 -28.36
N ASP A 22 11.45 11.61 -29.66
CA ASP A 22 10.64 10.48 -30.12
C ASP A 22 11.30 9.12 -29.84
N ILE A 23 12.64 9.06 -29.80
CA ILE A 23 13.36 7.82 -29.45
C ILE A 23 13.17 7.52 -27.95
N ILE A 24 13.25 8.56 -27.11
CA ILE A 24 13.03 8.43 -25.66
C ILE A 24 11.60 7.98 -25.39
N GLU A 25 10.62 8.65 -26.00
CA GLU A 25 9.19 8.32 -25.84
C GLU A 25 8.87 6.88 -26.28
N LYS A 26 9.38 6.44 -27.44
CA LYS A 26 9.24 5.05 -27.90
C LYS A 26 9.89 4.06 -26.93
N GLY A 27 11.04 4.41 -26.37
CA GLY A 27 11.73 3.62 -25.35
C GLY A 27 10.89 3.46 -24.08
N GLN A 28 10.39 4.57 -23.54
CA GLN A 28 9.49 4.59 -22.39
C GLN A 28 8.27 3.71 -22.61
N ASN A 29 7.59 3.86 -23.75
CA ASN A 29 6.39 3.07 -24.07
C ASN A 29 6.68 1.57 -24.05
N ARG A 30 7.78 1.12 -24.66
CA ARG A 30 8.15 -0.31 -24.66
C ARG A 30 8.48 -0.85 -23.27
N VAL A 31 9.18 -0.06 -22.43
CA VAL A 31 9.49 -0.45 -21.05
C VAL A 31 8.20 -0.59 -20.25
N ILE A 32 7.28 0.36 -20.39
CA ILE A 32 5.98 0.32 -19.73
C ILE A 32 5.13 -0.86 -20.21
N ASP A 33 5.06 -1.08 -21.52
CA ASP A 33 4.29 -2.18 -22.10
C ASP A 33 4.81 -3.54 -21.63
N ALA A 34 6.13 -3.73 -21.58
CA ALA A 34 6.75 -4.94 -21.05
C ALA A 34 6.46 -5.12 -19.55
N SER A 35 6.52 -4.04 -18.77
CA SER A 35 6.22 -4.03 -17.33
C SER A 35 4.78 -4.45 -17.05
N LEU A 36 3.82 -3.86 -17.76
CA LEU A 36 2.40 -4.22 -17.66
C LEU A 36 2.12 -5.63 -18.17
N THR A 37 2.82 -6.07 -19.21
CA THR A 37 2.68 -7.44 -19.75
C THR A 37 3.11 -8.48 -18.73
N LEU A 38 4.17 -8.24 -17.97
CA LEU A 38 4.61 -9.16 -16.91
C LEU A 38 3.51 -9.37 -15.85
N ILE A 39 2.87 -8.29 -15.42
CA ILE A 39 1.75 -8.34 -14.46
C ILE A 39 0.54 -9.05 -15.09
N ARG A 40 0.16 -8.69 -16.32
CA ARG A 40 -0.98 -9.27 -17.04
C ARG A 40 -0.85 -10.78 -17.19
N GLU A 41 0.27 -11.27 -17.70
CA GLU A 41 0.45 -12.70 -17.96
C GLU A 41 0.50 -13.51 -16.65
N ARG A 42 1.07 -12.94 -15.58
CA ARG A 42 1.02 -13.58 -14.26
C ARG A 42 -0.40 -13.60 -13.69
N ALA A 43 -1.13 -12.48 -13.72
CA ALA A 43 -2.50 -12.39 -13.24
C ALA A 43 -3.40 -13.40 -13.95
N LYS A 44 -3.31 -13.47 -15.28
CA LYS A 44 -4.04 -14.42 -16.11
C LYS A 44 -3.77 -15.87 -15.72
N LEU A 45 -2.49 -16.24 -15.58
CA LEU A 45 -2.11 -17.59 -15.16
C LEU A 45 -2.68 -17.95 -13.79
N LYS A 46 -2.60 -17.03 -12.82
CA LYS A 46 -3.15 -17.26 -11.47
C LYS A 46 -4.66 -17.44 -11.52
N ALA A 47 -5.38 -16.59 -12.24
CA ALA A 47 -6.83 -16.68 -12.31
C ALA A 47 -7.33 -17.92 -13.08
N GLU A 48 -6.65 -18.34 -14.15
CA GLU A 48 -6.93 -19.62 -14.83
C GLU A 48 -6.79 -20.81 -13.87
N LEU A 49 -5.74 -20.82 -13.04
CA LEU A 49 -5.58 -21.83 -11.99
C LEU A 49 -6.76 -21.82 -11.01
N LEU A 50 -7.17 -20.65 -10.52
CA LEU A 50 -8.29 -20.55 -9.57
C LEU A 50 -9.62 -20.99 -10.17
N ARG A 51 -9.93 -20.56 -11.40
CA ARG A 51 -11.13 -20.97 -12.12
C ARG A 51 -11.15 -22.48 -12.36
N SER A 52 -9.98 -23.09 -12.58
CA SER A 52 -9.85 -24.55 -12.73
C SER A 52 -10.08 -25.31 -11.41
N LEU A 53 -9.64 -24.76 -10.28
CA LEU A 53 -9.84 -25.35 -8.95
C LEU A 53 -11.29 -25.22 -8.48
N GLY A 54 -11.97 -24.12 -8.84
CA GLY A 54 -13.34 -23.82 -8.44
C GLY A 54 -13.51 -23.55 -6.94
N GLY A 55 -14.73 -23.20 -6.55
CA GLY A 55 -15.10 -23.03 -5.14
C GLY A 55 -14.55 -21.76 -4.45
N VAL A 56 -14.19 -20.73 -5.22
CA VAL A 56 -13.66 -19.45 -4.73
C VAL A 56 -14.45 -18.29 -5.33
N LYS A 57 -14.84 -17.32 -4.49
CA LYS A 57 -15.55 -16.09 -4.91
C LYS A 57 -14.63 -14.87 -4.91
N ALA A 58 -13.61 -14.89 -4.05
CA ALA A 58 -12.54 -13.91 -4.06
C ALA A 58 -11.25 -14.59 -3.61
N SER A 59 -10.14 -14.28 -4.29
CA SER A 59 -8.81 -14.75 -3.93
C SER A 59 -7.85 -13.58 -3.85
N THR A 60 -7.14 -13.45 -2.74
CA THR A 60 -6.12 -12.43 -2.59
C THR A 60 -4.97 -12.68 -3.55
N SER A 61 -4.53 -11.64 -4.25
CA SER A 61 -3.33 -11.68 -5.06
C SER A 61 -2.39 -10.54 -4.69
N LEU A 62 -1.16 -10.88 -4.32
CA LEU A 62 -0.13 -9.91 -3.99
C LEU A 62 0.34 -9.17 -5.25
N LEU A 63 0.46 -7.86 -5.16
CA LEU A 63 1.10 -6.99 -6.16
C LEU A 63 2.06 -6.06 -5.43
N GLY A 64 3.36 -6.15 -5.69
CA GLY A 64 4.33 -5.24 -5.06
C GLY A 64 4.59 -4.00 -5.88
N ILE A 65 4.66 -2.86 -5.19
CA ILE A 65 4.97 -1.55 -5.77
C ILE A 65 6.21 -0.99 -5.06
N PRO A 66 7.43 -1.38 -5.47
CA PRO A 66 8.69 -1.01 -4.80
C PRO A 66 9.07 0.46 -5.06
N LEU A 67 8.29 1.40 -4.53
CA LEU A 67 8.41 2.84 -4.71
C LEU A 67 8.67 3.52 -3.36
N GLY A 68 9.71 4.35 -3.24
CA GLY A 68 10.06 5.03 -1.99
C GLY A 68 10.44 6.50 -2.17
N HIS A 69 10.40 7.04 -3.40
CA HIS A 69 10.92 8.39 -3.67
C HIS A 69 9.97 9.52 -3.28
N ASN A 70 8.74 9.20 -2.88
CA ASN A 70 7.77 10.15 -2.36
C ASN A 70 7.79 10.25 -0.83
N SER A 71 8.61 9.43 -0.17
CA SER A 71 8.91 9.51 1.26
C SER A 71 9.58 10.83 1.60
N SER A 72 9.17 11.43 2.73
CA SER A 72 9.74 12.70 3.22
C SER A 72 11.07 12.55 3.95
N PHE A 73 11.35 11.37 4.51
CA PHE A 73 12.57 11.13 5.30
C PHE A 73 13.49 10.05 4.71
N LEU A 74 13.01 8.81 4.56
CA LEU A 74 13.81 7.67 4.10
C LEU A 74 13.07 6.87 3.03
N GLN A 75 13.76 6.55 1.93
CA GLN A 75 13.19 5.84 0.77
C GLN A 75 13.30 4.31 0.88
N GLY A 76 13.65 3.81 2.07
CA GLY A 76 13.84 2.39 2.34
C GLY A 76 12.62 1.49 2.09
N PRO A 77 11.36 1.97 2.18
CA PRO A 77 10.20 1.18 1.80
C PRO A 77 10.24 0.62 0.37
N ALA A 78 10.99 1.23 -0.55
CA ALA A 78 11.19 0.68 -1.90
C ALA A 78 11.74 -0.77 -1.90
N PHE A 79 12.38 -1.23 -0.83
CA PHE A 79 12.93 -2.59 -0.70
C PHE A 79 12.00 -3.58 0.02
N ALA A 80 10.81 -3.15 0.44
CA ALA A 80 9.91 -3.92 1.29
C ALA A 80 9.26 -5.13 0.61
N PRO A 81 8.72 -5.05 -0.63
CA PRO A 81 7.90 -6.13 -1.17
C PRO A 81 8.60 -7.50 -1.21
N PRO A 82 9.89 -7.62 -1.61
CA PRO A 82 10.59 -8.91 -1.56
C PRO A 82 10.78 -9.45 -0.14
N ARG A 83 11.03 -8.57 0.85
CA ARG A 83 11.28 -8.95 2.25
C ARG A 83 10.00 -9.40 2.95
N ILE A 84 8.88 -8.77 2.63
CA ILE A 84 7.57 -9.22 3.13
C ILE A 84 7.30 -10.64 2.61
N ARG A 85 7.54 -10.92 1.32
CA ARG A 85 7.36 -12.27 0.75
C ARG A 85 8.24 -13.32 1.40
N GLU A 86 9.52 -13.00 1.63
CA GLU A 86 10.44 -13.88 2.34
C GLU A 86 9.90 -14.25 3.73
N ALA A 87 9.39 -13.26 4.47
CA ALA A 87 8.83 -13.45 5.80
C ALA A 87 7.49 -14.23 5.80
N ILE A 88 6.63 -14.08 4.77
CA ILE A 88 5.39 -14.86 4.64
C ILE A 88 5.69 -16.37 4.59
N TRP A 89 6.75 -16.75 3.87
CA TRP A 89 7.13 -18.14 3.61
C TRP A 89 8.32 -18.62 4.44
N CYS A 90 8.67 -17.90 5.50
CA CYS A 90 9.80 -18.25 6.36
C CYS A 90 9.55 -19.60 7.05
N GLY A 91 10.57 -20.47 7.05
CA GLY A 91 10.48 -21.83 7.62
C GLY A 91 10.30 -21.88 9.15
N SER A 92 10.40 -20.75 9.85
CA SER A 92 10.02 -20.65 11.27
C SER A 92 8.50 -20.59 11.48
N THR A 93 7.73 -20.31 10.42
CA THR A 93 6.27 -20.20 10.47
C THR A 93 5.61 -21.42 9.85
N ASN A 94 4.34 -21.66 10.22
CA ASN A 94 3.47 -22.52 9.44
C ASN A 94 2.76 -21.70 8.35
N SER A 95 1.98 -22.35 7.51
CA SER A 95 1.22 -21.73 6.42
C SER A 95 -0.23 -21.40 6.78
N SER A 96 -0.64 -21.52 8.04
CA SER A 96 -2.01 -21.22 8.48
C SER A 96 -2.14 -19.78 9.02
N THR A 97 -3.22 -19.09 8.66
CA THR A 97 -3.63 -17.80 9.26
C THR A 97 -4.26 -18.04 10.65
N GLU A 98 -4.45 -16.99 11.47
CA GLU A 98 -5.04 -17.17 12.82
C GLU A 98 -6.46 -17.75 12.77
N GLU A 99 -7.25 -17.42 11.75
CA GLU A 99 -8.59 -17.98 11.51
C GLU A 99 -8.57 -19.34 10.77
N GLY A 100 -7.39 -19.90 10.50
CA GLY A 100 -7.23 -21.27 10.01
C GLY A 100 -7.29 -21.44 8.48
N LYS A 101 -7.21 -20.36 7.69
CA LYS A 101 -7.04 -20.47 6.23
C LYS A 101 -5.61 -20.88 5.88
N GLU A 102 -5.49 -21.75 4.87
CA GLU A 102 -4.23 -22.33 4.40
C GLU A 102 -3.63 -21.49 3.26
N LEU A 103 -2.48 -20.88 3.49
CA LEU A 103 -1.82 -20.00 2.52
C LEU A 103 -1.24 -20.75 1.31
N ASN A 104 -0.90 -22.04 1.46
CA ASN A 104 -0.46 -22.84 0.31
C ASN A 104 -1.61 -23.16 -0.66
N ASP A 105 -2.86 -22.90 -0.29
CA ASP A 105 -3.99 -23.00 -1.20
C ASP A 105 -4.02 -21.74 -2.09
N PRO A 106 -3.89 -21.87 -3.42
CA PRO A 106 -3.95 -20.73 -4.33
C PRO A 106 -5.24 -19.93 -4.18
N ARG A 107 -6.37 -20.56 -3.79
CA ARG A 107 -7.66 -19.89 -3.58
C ARG A 107 -7.65 -18.92 -2.40
N VAL A 108 -6.65 -19.04 -1.52
CA VAL A 108 -6.42 -18.14 -0.39
C VAL A 108 -5.38 -17.10 -0.77
N LEU A 109 -4.26 -17.50 -1.38
CA LEU A 109 -3.19 -16.55 -1.73
C LEU A 109 -2.51 -16.89 -3.05
N THR A 110 -2.46 -15.90 -3.94
CA THR A 110 -1.57 -15.87 -5.11
C THR A 110 -0.67 -14.65 -5.09
N ASP A 111 0.27 -14.58 -6.02
CA ASP A 111 1.21 -13.47 -6.16
C ASP A 111 1.49 -13.22 -7.64
N VAL A 112 1.30 -11.97 -8.08
CA VAL A 112 1.60 -11.53 -9.45
C VAL A 112 2.96 -10.85 -9.57
N GLY A 113 3.69 -10.72 -8.46
CA GLY A 113 5.03 -10.13 -8.41
C GLY A 113 5.02 -8.63 -8.25
N ASP A 114 6.11 -8.01 -8.72
CA ASP A 114 6.38 -6.59 -8.51
C ASP A 114 6.29 -5.84 -9.84
N LEU A 115 5.72 -4.63 -9.78
CA LEU A 115 5.83 -3.67 -10.87
C LEU A 115 7.29 -3.16 -10.95
N PRO A 116 7.95 -3.19 -12.13
CA PRO A 116 9.32 -2.67 -12.32
C PRO A 116 9.46 -1.14 -12.18
N ILE A 117 9.25 -0.61 -10.98
CA ILE A 117 9.21 0.83 -10.70
C ILE A 117 10.55 1.50 -11.03
N GLN A 118 11.67 0.87 -10.68
CA GLN A 118 12.97 1.51 -10.83
C GLN A 118 13.37 1.59 -12.31
N GLU A 119 13.02 0.57 -13.10
CA GLU A 119 13.20 0.52 -14.55
C GLU A 119 12.36 1.58 -15.26
N ILE A 120 11.09 1.75 -14.85
CA ILE A 120 10.20 2.78 -15.41
C ILE A 120 10.75 4.18 -15.09
N ARG A 121 11.24 4.42 -13.86
CA ARG A 121 11.83 5.71 -13.48
C ARG A 121 13.13 5.99 -14.20
N ASP A 122 14.00 4.99 -14.40
CA ASP A 122 15.29 5.15 -15.08
C ASP A 122 15.12 5.62 -16.54
N CYS A 123 14.06 5.19 -17.22
CA CYS A 123 13.75 5.68 -18.57
C CYS A 123 13.13 7.11 -18.62
N GLY A 124 13.07 7.82 -17.50
CA GLY A 124 12.70 9.23 -17.43
C GLY A 124 11.19 9.50 -17.47
N VAL A 125 10.38 8.55 -17.03
CA VAL A 125 8.93 8.71 -16.88
C VAL A 125 8.63 9.61 -15.67
N ASP A 126 7.75 10.60 -15.85
CA ASP A 126 7.30 11.47 -14.77
C ASP A 126 6.33 10.78 -13.79
N ASP A 127 6.10 11.40 -12.63
CA ASP A 127 5.27 10.81 -11.58
C ASP A 127 3.79 10.69 -11.97
N ASP A 128 3.25 11.62 -12.77
CA ASP A 128 1.85 11.54 -13.21
C ASP A 128 1.62 10.26 -14.01
N ARG A 129 2.53 9.96 -14.93
CA ARG A 129 2.51 8.76 -15.75
C ARG A 129 2.85 7.51 -14.93
N LEU A 130 3.81 7.58 -14.01
CA LEU A 130 4.15 6.47 -13.10
C LEU A 130 2.95 6.06 -12.24
N MET A 131 2.26 7.02 -11.63
CA MET A 131 1.07 6.78 -10.83
C MET A 131 -0.07 6.18 -11.67
N LYS A 132 -0.19 6.57 -12.94
CA LYS A 132 -1.15 5.91 -13.85
C LYS A 132 -0.76 4.45 -14.11
N ILE A 133 0.52 4.14 -14.32
CA ILE A 133 0.97 2.77 -14.56
C ILE A 133 0.70 1.88 -13.33
N ILE A 134 0.85 2.42 -12.12
CA ILE A 134 0.46 1.73 -10.88
C ILE A 134 -1.05 1.42 -10.90
N SER A 135 -1.90 2.42 -11.20
CA SER A 135 -3.34 2.20 -11.34
C SER A 135 -3.68 1.12 -12.39
N ASP A 136 -3.04 1.19 -13.57
CA ASP A 136 -3.24 0.21 -14.65
C ASP A 136 -2.84 -1.22 -14.19
N SER A 137 -1.78 -1.35 -13.41
CA SER A 137 -1.32 -2.64 -12.86
C SER A 137 -2.32 -3.25 -11.87
N VAL A 138 -2.95 -2.42 -11.04
CA VAL A 138 -4.03 -2.85 -10.13
C VAL A 138 -5.25 -3.29 -10.94
N MET A 139 -5.62 -2.54 -11.98
CA MET A 139 -6.75 -2.91 -12.86
C MET A 139 -6.51 -4.25 -13.56
N LEU A 140 -5.28 -4.54 -14.02
CA LEU A 140 -4.94 -5.83 -14.62
C LEU A 140 -5.17 -7.01 -13.67
N VAL A 141 -4.92 -6.84 -12.36
CA VAL A 141 -5.25 -7.87 -11.35
C VAL A 141 -6.77 -8.01 -11.20
N MET A 142 -7.50 -6.89 -11.10
CA MET A 142 -8.95 -6.90 -10.91
C MET A 142 -9.75 -7.33 -12.15
N GLU A 143 -9.15 -7.30 -13.34
CA GLU A 143 -9.73 -7.84 -14.57
C GLU A 143 -9.84 -9.36 -14.56
N GLU A 144 -8.99 -10.02 -13.78
CA GLU A 144 -8.88 -11.46 -13.74
C GLU A 144 -9.69 -12.02 -12.56
N ASP A 145 -10.97 -12.30 -12.79
CA ASP A 145 -11.85 -12.92 -11.79
C ASP A 145 -11.31 -14.30 -11.35
N PRO A 146 -11.26 -14.62 -10.03
CA PRO A 146 -11.79 -13.88 -8.87
C PRO A 146 -10.72 -13.12 -8.06
N LEU A 147 -9.65 -12.63 -8.68
CA LEU A 147 -8.54 -11.99 -7.98
C LEU A 147 -8.95 -10.64 -7.35
N ARG A 148 -8.48 -10.41 -6.12
CA ARG A 148 -8.55 -9.12 -5.41
C ARG A 148 -7.14 -8.68 -5.00
N PRO A 149 -6.72 -7.43 -5.30
CA PRO A 149 -5.35 -7.00 -5.05
C PRO A 149 -5.10 -6.74 -3.56
N LEU A 150 -3.99 -7.28 -3.06
CA LEU A 150 -3.38 -6.89 -1.79
C LEU A 150 -1.98 -6.35 -2.12
N VAL A 151 -1.84 -5.03 -2.02
CA VAL A 151 -0.66 -4.33 -2.51
C VAL A 151 0.43 -4.32 -1.44
N LEU A 152 1.63 -4.78 -1.80
CA LEU A 152 2.81 -4.67 -0.95
C LEU A 152 3.50 -3.37 -1.29
N GLY A 153 3.52 -2.47 -0.32
CA GLY A 153 4.03 -1.14 -0.54
C GLY A 153 5.53 -1.08 -0.68
N GLY A 154 5.95 0.03 -1.27
CA GLY A 154 6.90 0.89 -0.59
C GLY A 154 6.16 1.96 0.20
N ASP A 155 6.42 3.22 -0.08
CA ASP A 155 5.89 4.36 0.70
C ASP A 155 4.38 4.58 0.52
N HIS A 156 3.79 5.36 1.41
CA HIS A 156 2.34 5.57 1.48
C HIS A 156 1.75 6.35 0.28
N SER A 157 2.58 6.85 -0.65
CA SER A 157 2.08 7.55 -1.84
C SER A 157 1.29 6.63 -2.77
N ILE A 158 1.59 5.33 -2.75
CA ILE A 158 1.00 4.35 -3.66
C ILE A 158 -0.49 4.09 -3.39
N SER A 159 -0.99 4.40 -2.18
CA SER A 159 -2.39 4.17 -1.84
C SER A 159 -3.30 5.04 -2.71
N PHE A 160 -2.86 6.24 -3.12
CA PHE A 160 -3.62 7.09 -4.03
C PHE A 160 -3.93 6.41 -5.38
N PRO A 161 -2.95 6.02 -6.22
CA PRO A 161 -3.24 5.38 -7.50
C PRO A 161 -3.93 4.01 -7.34
N VAL A 162 -3.70 3.29 -6.24
CA VAL A 162 -4.36 2.00 -5.97
C VAL A 162 -5.85 2.20 -5.66
N VAL A 163 -6.20 3.07 -4.71
CA VAL A 163 -7.60 3.36 -4.36
C VAL A 163 -8.35 3.95 -5.54
N ARG A 164 -7.71 4.83 -6.33
CA ARG A 164 -8.26 5.34 -7.60
C ARG A 164 -8.65 4.19 -8.52
N ALA A 165 -7.73 3.26 -8.80
CA ALA A 165 -7.97 2.13 -9.70
C ALA A 165 -9.11 1.23 -9.22
N VAL A 166 -9.16 0.93 -7.91
CA VAL A 166 -10.22 0.12 -7.31
C VAL A 166 -11.58 0.81 -7.46
N SER A 167 -11.65 2.10 -7.13
CA SER A 167 -12.90 2.87 -7.23
C SER A 167 -13.38 2.99 -8.67
N GLU A 168 -12.49 3.28 -9.61
CA GLU A 168 -12.80 3.36 -11.04
C GLU A 168 -13.28 2.00 -11.58
N LYS A 169 -12.58 0.91 -11.25
CA LYS A 169 -12.91 -0.44 -11.74
C LYS A 169 -14.27 -0.93 -11.23
N LEU A 170 -14.61 -0.62 -9.97
CA LEU A 170 -15.90 -0.97 -9.38
C LEU A 170 -17.03 0.01 -9.74
N GLY A 171 -16.69 1.15 -10.35
CA GLY A 171 -17.63 2.17 -10.80
C GLY A 171 -18.30 2.93 -9.65
N GLY A 172 -17.55 3.29 -8.60
CA GLY A 172 -18.05 4.09 -7.48
C GLY A 172 -17.09 4.15 -6.30
N PRO A 173 -17.39 4.98 -5.28
CA PRO A 173 -16.54 5.12 -4.12
C PRO A 173 -16.53 3.85 -3.26
N VAL A 174 -15.52 3.75 -2.40
CA VAL A 174 -15.39 2.76 -1.32
C VAL A 174 -15.41 3.45 0.04
N ASP A 175 -15.62 2.69 1.12
CA ASP A 175 -15.17 3.15 2.45
C ASP A 175 -13.72 2.73 2.66
N VAL A 176 -12.96 3.53 3.40
CA VAL A 176 -11.54 3.28 3.67
C VAL A 176 -11.31 3.18 5.17
N LEU A 177 -10.76 2.06 5.61
CA LEU A 177 -10.11 1.94 6.92
C LEU A 177 -8.62 2.19 6.73
N HIS A 178 -8.10 3.22 7.37
CA HIS A 178 -6.72 3.65 7.29
C HIS A 178 -6.08 3.54 8.68
N LEU A 179 -5.11 2.65 8.82
CA LEU A 179 -4.36 2.41 10.06
C LEU A 179 -2.99 3.06 9.92
N ASP A 180 -2.70 4.10 10.71
CA ASP A 180 -1.49 4.93 10.57
C ASP A 180 -1.23 5.78 11.83
N ALA A 181 0.02 6.14 12.10
CA ALA A 181 0.37 7.19 13.07
C ALA A 181 0.07 8.62 12.56
N HIS A 182 0.04 8.80 11.24
CA HIS A 182 -0.07 10.04 10.48
C HIS A 182 -1.39 10.10 9.70
N PRO A 183 -1.93 11.30 9.45
CA PRO A 183 -3.16 11.43 8.69
C PRO A 183 -2.96 11.45 7.17
N ASP A 184 -1.73 11.66 6.68
CA ASP A 184 -1.38 11.67 5.25
C ASP A 184 -2.32 12.49 4.33
N ILE A 185 -2.75 13.64 4.87
CA ILE A 185 -3.81 14.49 4.29
C ILE A 185 -3.33 15.92 4.02
N TYR A 186 -2.03 16.17 4.01
CA TYR A 186 -1.47 17.47 3.62
C TYR A 186 -1.85 17.80 2.18
N ASP A 187 -2.11 19.08 1.89
CA ASP A 187 -2.51 19.49 0.54
C ASP A 187 -1.40 19.22 -0.48
N ALA A 188 -0.16 19.65 -0.22
CA ALA A 188 1.01 19.29 -1.02
C ALA A 188 2.27 19.39 -0.13
N PHE A 189 2.61 18.30 0.54
CA PHE A 189 3.74 18.29 1.47
C PHE A 189 5.05 18.57 0.71
N GLU A 190 5.79 19.59 1.16
CA GLU A 190 7.02 20.09 0.53
C GLU A 190 6.91 20.37 -0.99
N GLY A 191 5.70 20.70 -1.45
CA GLY A 191 5.42 20.97 -2.87
C GLY A 191 5.28 19.72 -3.74
N ASN A 192 5.39 18.52 -3.17
CA ASN A 192 5.12 17.26 -3.87
C ASN A 192 3.65 16.83 -3.65
N LYS A 193 2.81 16.95 -4.70
CA LYS A 193 1.41 16.49 -4.66
C LYS A 193 1.26 14.98 -4.44
N TYR A 194 2.31 14.21 -4.74
CA TYR A 194 2.41 12.76 -4.55
C TYR A 194 3.22 12.37 -3.32
N SER A 195 3.55 13.32 -2.42
CA SER A 195 4.17 12.97 -1.15
C SER A 195 3.37 11.88 -0.46
N HIS A 196 4.05 10.94 0.18
CA HIS A 196 3.39 9.91 0.99
C HIS A 196 2.43 10.52 2.02
N ALA A 197 2.81 11.66 2.61
CA ALA A 197 2.01 12.47 3.54
C ALA A 197 0.83 13.22 2.91
N SER A 198 0.56 13.06 1.61
CA SER A 198 -0.50 13.73 0.86
C SER A 198 -1.43 12.76 0.13
N SER A 199 -1.21 11.44 0.25
CA SER A 199 -1.95 10.41 -0.50
C SER A 199 -3.46 10.46 -0.24
N PHE A 200 -3.89 10.65 1.01
CA PHE A 200 -5.32 10.71 1.37
C PHE A 200 -5.97 12.02 1.00
N ALA A 201 -5.23 13.13 0.90
CA ALA A 201 -5.76 14.35 0.30
C ALA A 201 -6.16 14.10 -1.16
N ARG A 202 -5.29 13.44 -1.94
CA ARG A 202 -5.57 13.06 -3.34
C ARG A 202 -6.74 12.09 -3.46
N ILE A 203 -6.86 11.13 -2.54
CA ILE A 203 -7.97 10.18 -2.51
C ILE A 203 -9.31 10.90 -2.29
N MET A 204 -9.38 11.80 -1.31
CA MET A 204 -10.60 12.53 -0.97
C MET A 204 -10.97 13.57 -2.04
N GLU A 205 -9.99 14.25 -2.64
CA GLU A 205 -10.22 15.18 -3.75
C GLU A 205 -10.82 14.51 -4.99
N GLY A 206 -10.38 13.28 -5.30
CA GLY A 206 -10.92 12.51 -6.41
C GLY A 206 -12.26 11.84 -6.13
N GLY A 207 -12.78 11.94 -4.90
CA GLY A 207 -14.07 11.35 -4.53
C GLY A 207 -14.08 9.82 -4.54
N TYR A 208 -12.92 9.17 -4.44
CA TYR A 208 -12.81 7.70 -4.46
C TYR A 208 -13.23 7.06 -3.14
N ALA A 209 -13.21 7.82 -2.05
CA ALA A 209 -13.64 7.39 -0.73
C ALA A 209 -14.88 8.15 -0.26
N ARG A 210 -15.86 7.43 0.28
CA ARG A 210 -17.03 8.01 0.95
C ARG A 210 -16.72 8.30 2.41
N ARG A 211 -16.35 7.28 3.17
CA ARG A 211 -15.86 7.40 4.55
C ARG A 211 -14.37 7.10 4.56
N LEU A 212 -13.61 7.91 5.30
CA LEU A 212 -12.22 7.65 5.64
C LEU A 212 -12.11 7.62 7.16
N LEU A 213 -11.79 6.44 7.70
CA LEU A 213 -11.58 6.24 9.13
C LEU A 213 -10.09 6.08 9.36
N GLN A 214 -9.49 7.02 10.08
CA GLN A 214 -8.07 7.00 10.42
C GLN A 214 -7.89 6.56 11.86
N VAL A 215 -7.12 5.50 12.09
CA VAL A 215 -6.98 4.86 13.39
C VAL A 215 -5.51 4.68 13.72
N GLY A 216 -5.11 5.09 14.93
CA GLY A 216 -3.70 5.09 15.35
C GLY A 216 -3.04 6.47 15.32
N ILE A 217 -3.80 7.51 14.93
CA ILE A 217 -3.29 8.87 14.72
C ILE A 217 -2.66 9.42 16.00
N ARG A 218 -1.41 9.85 15.90
CA ARG A 218 -0.65 10.44 17.01
C ARG A 218 0.37 11.49 16.59
N SER A 219 0.63 11.63 15.29
CA SER A 219 1.37 12.75 14.71
C SER A 219 0.47 13.53 13.77
N ILE A 220 -0.16 14.58 14.27
CA ILE A 220 -1.13 15.37 13.51
C ILE A 220 -1.02 16.87 13.80
N THR A 221 -0.87 17.65 12.74
CA THR A 221 -0.79 19.11 12.80
C THR A 221 -2.16 19.76 12.72
N ARG A 222 -2.20 21.09 12.86
CA ARG A 222 -3.40 21.88 12.64
C ARG A 222 -3.97 21.70 11.22
N GLU A 223 -3.10 21.69 10.21
CA GLU A 223 -3.51 21.46 8.81
C GLU A 223 -4.19 20.11 8.65
N GLY A 224 -3.60 19.04 9.21
CA GLY A 224 -4.21 17.70 9.16
C GLY A 224 -5.63 17.65 9.74
N ARG A 225 -5.90 18.42 10.81
CA ARG A 225 -7.25 18.53 11.41
C ARG A 225 -8.20 19.37 10.56
N GLU A 226 -7.71 20.46 9.96
CA GLU A 226 -8.50 21.32 9.09
C GLU A 226 -8.91 20.57 7.80
N GLN A 227 -7.99 19.82 7.20
CA GLN A 227 -8.24 18.96 6.04
C GLN A 227 -9.20 17.83 6.40
N ALA A 228 -9.05 17.17 7.55
CA ALA A 228 -9.99 16.17 8.00
C ALA A 228 -11.42 16.72 8.16
N LYS A 229 -11.56 17.92 8.73
CA LYS A 229 -12.85 18.61 8.82
C LYS A 229 -13.42 18.95 7.43
N ARG A 230 -12.57 19.41 6.50
CA ARG A 230 -12.94 19.73 5.12
C ARG A 230 -13.50 18.52 4.38
N PHE A 231 -12.87 17.35 4.53
CA PHE A 231 -13.23 16.14 3.81
C PHE A 231 -14.18 15.20 4.59
N GLY A 232 -14.54 15.53 5.83
CA GLY A 232 -15.44 14.71 6.65
C GLY A 232 -14.79 13.41 7.16
N VAL A 233 -13.48 13.46 7.45
CA VAL A 233 -12.68 12.31 7.90
C VAL A 233 -12.91 12.01 9.38
N GLU A 234 -13.04 10.74 9.74
CA GLU A 234 -13.16 10.26 11.11
C GLU A 234 -11.77 9.95 11.68
N GLN A 235 -11.21 10.84 12.49
CA GLN A 235 -9.87 10.69 13.06
C GLN A 235 -9.91 10.17 14.50
N TYR A 236 -9.44 8.93 14.70
CA TYR A 236 -9.31 8.27 15.99
C TYR A 236 -7.87 8.37 16.48
N GLU A 237 -7.62 9.37 17.33
CA GLU A 237 -6.30 9.64 17.90
C GLU A 237 -5.97 8.68 19.06
N MET A 238 -4.70 8.28 19.18
CA MET A 238 -4.25 7.34 20.23
C MET A 238 -4.57 7.82 21.66
N ARG A 239 -4.56 9.14 21.89
CA ARG A 239 -4.92 9.74 23.19
C ARG A 239 -6.35 9.44 23.67
N THR A 240 -7.25 9.02 22.78
CA THR A 240 -8.62 8.60 23.12
C THR A 240 -8.88 7.11 22.90
N PHE A 241 -7.86 6.34 22.50
CA PHE A 241 -8.00 4.93 22.13
C PHE A 241 -8.69 4.09 23.22
N SER A 242 -8.39 4.31 24.51
CA SER A 242 -9.05 3.58 25.61
C SER A 242 -10.59 3.72 25.60
N ARG A 243 -11.11 4.89 25.20
CA ARG A 243 -12.55 5.12 25.05
C ARG A 243 -13.05 4.54 23.73
N ASP A 244 -12.31 4.74 22.66
CA ASP A 244 -12.76 4.45 21.29
C ASP A 244 -12.62 2.96 20.90
N ARG A 245 -11.82 2.18 21.64
CA ARG A 245 -11.50 0.77 21.38
C ARG A 245 -12.73 -0.09 21.12
N HIS A 246 -13.78 0.07 21.92
CA HIS A 246 -15.02 -0.71 21.75
C HIS A 246 -15.72 -0.44 20.41
N ILE A 247 -15.62 0.78 19.87
CA ILE A 247 -16.16 1.14 18.55
C ILE A 247 -15.26 0.56 17.46
N LEU A 248 -13.94 0.74 17.61
CA LEU A 248 -12.94 0.31 16.64
C LEU A 248 -12.89 -1.22 16.48
N GLU A 249 -13.12 -1.97 17.55
CA GLU A 249 -13.22 -3.44 17.51
C GLU A 249 -14.59 -3.95 17.05
N ASN A 250 -15.55 -3.08 16.71
CA ASN A 250 -16.90 -3.46 16.23
C ASN A 250 -17.30 -2.70 14.95
N LEU A 251 -16.32 -2.32 14.12
CA LEU A 251 -16.55 -1.55 12.90
C LEU A 251 -17.39 -2.30 11.87
N LYS A 252 -18.26 -1.54 11.19
CA LYS A 252 -19.00 -1.98 10.00
C LYS A 252 -18.86 -0.92 8.93
N LEU A 253 -18.34 -1.31 7.77
CA LEU A 253 -18.05 -0.41 6.65
C LEU A 253 -18.54 -1.01 5.33
N GLY A 254 -18.73 -0.17 4.32
CA GLY A 254 -19.03 -0.58 2.95
C GLY A 254 -20.52 -0.64 2.59
N GLU A 255 -21.44 -0.50 3.55
CA GLU A 255 -22.88 -0.50 3.26
C GLU A 255 -23.26 0.71 2.39
N GLY A 256 -23.88 0.47 1.23
CA GLY A 256 -24.29 1.51 0.29
C GLY A 256 -23.19 2.05 -0.64
N VAL A 257 -22.00 1.43 -0.64
CA VAL A 257 -20.89 1.74 -1.56
C VAL A 257 -20.32 0.46 -2.18
N LYS A 258 -19.24 0.56 -2.97
CA LYS A 258 -18.70 -0.57 -3.75
C LYS A 258 -17.92 -1.60 -2.94
N GLY A 259 -17.58 -1.29 -1.69
CA GLY A 259 -16.84 -2.17 -0.80
C GLY A 259 -16.00 -1.38 0.18
N VAL A 260 -15.01 -2.05 0.76
CA VAL A 260 -14.06 -1.48 1.71
C VAL A 260 -12.64 -1.69 1.23
N TYR A 261 -11.85 -0.61 1.26
CA TYR A 261 -10.40 -0.65 1.13
C TYR A 261 -9.76 -0.57 2.52
N ILE A 262 -8.71 -1.36 2.77
CA ILE A 262 -7.95 -1.28 4.01
C ILE A 262 -6.52 -0.86 3.67
N SER A 263 -6.06 0.24 4.26
CA SER A 263 -4.69 0.70 4.15
C SER A 263 -4.01 0.58 5.50
N VAL A 264 -2.85 -0.08 5.53
CA VAL A 264 -2.08 -0.29 6.76
C VAL A 264 -0.67 0.26 6.57
N ASP A 265 -0.45 1.47 7.09
CA ASP A 265 0.90 1.89 7.42
C ASP A 265 1.40 1.04 8.59
N VAL A 266 2.57 0.43 8.41
CA VAL A 266 3.19 -0.37 9.47
C VAL A 266 3.49 0.47 10.71
N ASP A 267 3.68 1.78 10.58
CA ASP A 267 3.90 2.69 11.69
C ASP A 267 2.64 2.98 12.53
N CYS A 268 1.46 2.49 12.15
CA CYS A 268 0.29 2.52 13.04
C CYS A 268 0.57 1.81 14.36
N LEU A 269 1.46 0.80 14.31
CA LEU A 269 1.97 0.06 15.44
C LEU A 269 2.98 0.90 16.23
N ASP A 270 3.04 0.67 17.54
CA ASP A 270 4.11 1.23 18.35
C ASP A 270 5.48 0.73 17.82
N PRO A 271 6.53 1.58 17.79
CA PRO A 271 7.88 1.19 17.39
C PRO A 271 8.47 0.03 18.20
N ALA A 272 7.93 -0.27 19.38
CA ALA A 272 8.26 -1.50 20.12
C ALA A 272 7.89 -2.78 19.34
N PHE A 273 6.83 -2.74 18.54
CA PHE A 273 6.39 -3.84 17.67
C PHE A 273 6.92 -3.71 16.25
N ALA A 274 7.03 -2.48 15.72
CA ALA A 274 7.42 -2.22 14.35
C ALA A 274 8.53 -1.14 14.25
N PRO A 275 9.78 -1.45 14.65
CA PRO A 275 10.89 -0.48 14.57
C PRO A 275 11.36 -0.22 13.13
N GLY A 276 11.06 -1.14 12.19
CA GLY A 276 11.44 -1.06 10.79
C GLY A 276 10.54 -0.12 9.99
N VAL A 277 10.48 1.14 10.38
CA VAL A 277 9.71 2.20 9.70
C VAL A 277 10.58 3.45 9.54
N SER A 278 10.21 4.32 8.60
CA SER A 278 10.90 5.59 8.39
C SER A 278 10.59 6.59 9.50
N HIS A 279 9.36 6.58 10.03
CA HIS A 279 8.84 7.53 11.01
C HIS A 279 8.58 6.84 12.36
N ILE A 280 9.55 6.95 13.27
CA ILE A 280 9.42 6.40 14.63
C ILE A 280 8.55 7.34 15.46
N GLU A 281 7.32 6.93 15.75
CA GLU A 281 6.37 7.70 16.57
C GLU A 281 5.87 6.85 17.75
N PRO A 282 6.38 7.06 18.98
CA PRO A 282 5.98 6.30 20.17
C PRO A 282 4.51 6.47 20.58
N GLY A 283 3.97 5.49 21.33
CA GLY A 283 2.59 5.50 21.82
C GLY A 283 1.58 4.97 20.82
N GLY A 284 1.99 4.00 20.00
CA GLY A 284 1.18 3.39 18.94
C GLY A 284 0.37 2.18 19.38
N LEU A 285 -0.28 1.53 18.41
CA LEU A 285 -1.09 0.33 18.61
C LEU A 285 -0.19 -0.88 18.93
N SER A 286 -0.68 -1.82 19.71
CA SER A 286 -0.07 -3.15 19.73
C SER A 286 -0.46 -3.94 18.48
N PHE A 287 0.31 -4.97 18.16
CA PHE A 287 -0.04 -5.87 17.06
C PHE A 287 -1.42 -6.51 17.25
N ARG A 288 -1.79 -6.84 18.50
CA ARG A 288 -3.10 -7.43 18.80
C ARG A 288 -4.24 -6.42 18.68
N ASP A 289 -4.01 -5.14 18.94
CA ASP A 289 -5.03 -4.10 18.71
C ASP A 289 -5.40 -4.04 17.22
N VAL A 290 -4.40 -4.06 16.34
CA VAL A 290 -4.63 -4.08 14.88
C VAL A 290 -5.38 -5.36 14.47
N LEU A 291 -4.97 -6.54 14.95
CA LEU A 291 -5.68 -7.78 14.64
C LEU A 291 -7.13 -7.78 15.13
N ASN A 292 -7.40 -7.28 16.34
CA ASN A 292 -8.76 -7.19 16.86
C ASN A 292 -9.66 -6.30 15.97
N ILE A 293 -9.12 -5.19 15.45
CA ILE A 293 -9.84 -4.32 14.52
C ILE A 293 -10.08 -5.06 13.19
N LEU A 294 -9.05 -5.64 12.59
CA LEU A 294 -9.15 -6.31 11.27
C LEU A 294 -10.06 -7.54 11.31
N GLN A 295 -9.91 -8.42 12.30
CA GLN A 295 -10.68 -9.66 12.43
C GLN A 295 -12.16 -9.39 12.76
N ASN A 296 -12.48 -8.35 13.54
CA ASN A 296 -13.87 -8.01 13.87
C ASN A 296 -14.57 -7.08 12.86
N LEU A 297 -13.83 -6.42 11.97
CA LEU A 297 -14.41 -5.56 10.92
C LEU A 297 -15.42 -6.34 10.06
N GLN A 298 -16.65 -5.84 9.97
CA GLN A 298 -17.67 -6.38 9.06
C GLN A 298 -17.64 -5.56 7.76
N ALA A 299 -17.10 -6.16 6.71
CA ALA A 299 -16.85 -5.48 5.43
C ALA A 299 -16.79 -6.46 4.25
N ASP A 300 -17.18 -6.00 3.07
CA ASP A 300 -16.72 -6.60 1.80
C ASP A 300 -15.39 -5.96 1.40
N VAL A 301 -14.27 -6.57 1.82
CA VAL A 301 -12.93 -6.03 1.55
C VAL A 301 -12.53 -6.28 0.10
N VAL A 302 -12.53 -5.23 -0.72
CA VAL A 302 -12.30 -5.33 -2.17
C VAL A 302 -10.83 -5.29 -2.56
N ALA A 303 -10.01 -4.62 -1.75
CA ALA A 303 -8.57 -4.52 -1.90
C ALA A 303 -7.95 -3.97 -0.60
N ALA A 304 -6.64 -4.10 -0.46
CA ALA A 304 -5.90 -3.49 0.65
C ALA A 304 -4.45 -3.22 0.27
N ASP A 305 -3.74 -2.46 1.11
CA ASP A 305 -2.28 -2.32 1.07
C ASP A 305 -1.64 -2.48 2.46
N VAL A 306 -0.36 -2.86 2.46
CA VAL A 306 0.54 -2.79 3.61
C VAL A 306 1.78 -2.03 3.17
N VAL A 307 2.01 -0.85 3.74
CA VAL A 307 2.99 0.14 3.26
C VAL A 307 4.00 0.51 4.36
N GLU A 308 5.04 1.26 4.00
CA GLU A 308 5.98 1.94 4.92
C GLU A 308 6.84 1.03 5.82
N PHE A 309 6.75 -0.29 5.66
CA PHE A 309 7.80 -1.18 6.14
C PHE A 309 9.12 -0.77 5.48
N ASN A 310 10.11 -0.38 6.28
CA ASN A 310 11.43 0.01 5.85
C ASN A 310 12.46 -1.05 6.31
N PRO A 311 12.88 -1.98 5.43
CA PRO A 311 13.83 -3.04 5.79
C PRO A 311 15.20 -2.53 6.26
N GLN A 312 15.58 -1.30 5.92
CA GLN A 312 16.86 -0.70 6.32
C GLN A 312 16.83 -0.17 7.76
N ARG A 313 15.64 -0.07 8.34
CA ARG A 313 15.40 0.37 9.73
C ARG A 313 15.01 -0.77 10.66
N ASP A 314 14.77 -1.95 10.09
CA ASP A 314 14.37 -3.13 10.85
C ASP A 314 15.50 -3.67 11.73
N THR A 315 15.14 -4.56 12.65
CA THR A 315 16.11 -5.31 13.45
C THR A 315 16.93 -6.24 12.56
N VAL A 316 18.09 -6.68 13.08
CA VAL A 316 18.97 -7.61 12.37
C VAL A 316 18.31 -8.95 12.04
N ASP A 317 17.30 -9.34 12.83
CA ASP A 317 16.54 -10.59 12.64
C ASP A 317 15.28 -10.40 11.79
N GLY A 318 15.00 -9.19 11.27
CA GLY A 318 13.85 -8.92 10.42
C GLY A 318 12.50 -8.96 11.16
N MET A 319 12.43 -8.41 12.37
CA MET A 319 11.22 -8.45 13.19
C MET A 319 10.02 -7.78 12.50
N THR A 320 10.23 -6.60 11.90
CA THR A 320 9.17 -5.84 11.22
C THR A 320 8.78 -6.49 9.90
N ALA A 321 9.70 -7.21 9.24
CA ALA A 321 9.35 -8.07 8.10
C ALA A 321 8.31 -9.13 8.50
N MET A 322 8.48 -9.76 9.66
CA MET A 322 7.51 -10.74 10.19
C MET A 322 6.18 -10.09 10.58
N VAL A 323 6.21 -8.86 11.11
CA VAL A 323 5.01 -8.06 11.40
C VAL A 323 4.25 -7.76 10.11
N ALA A 324 4.91 -7.21 9.09
CA ALA A 324 4.31 -6.90 7.81
C ALA A 324 3.78 -8.16 7.11
N ALA A 325 4.54 -9.26 7.12
CA ALA A 325 4.09 -10.54 6.60
C ALA A 325 2.84 -11.06 7.32
N LYS A 326 2.75 -10.93 8.64
CA LYS A 326 1.57 -11.37 9.38
C LYS A 326 0.36 -10.46 9.13
N LEU A 327 0.54 -9.15 8.98
CA LEU A 327 -0.54 -8.24 8.52
C LEU A 327 -1.07 -8.67 7.16
N VAL A 328 -0.18 -8.97 6.21
CA VAL A 328 -0.54 -9.49 4.88
C VAL A 328 -1.34 -10.79 4.99
N ARG A 329 -0.88 -11.75 5.79
CA ARG A 329 -1.56 -13.05 5.99
C ARG A 329 -2.97 -12.91 6.55
N GLU A 330 -3.19 -12.00 7.50
CA GLU A 330 -4.50 -11.78 8.11
C GLU A 330 -5.43 -10.97 7.18
N LEU A 331 -4.91 -10.01 6.42
CA LEU A 331 -5.67 -9.34 5.34
C LEU A 331 -6.05 -10.32 4.23
N THR A 332 -5.15 -11.23 3.86
CA THR A 332 -5.42 -12.33 2.94
C THR A 332 -6.59 -13.19 3.41
N ALA A 333 -6.60 -13.56 4.70
CA ALA A 333 -7.70 -14.31 5.28
C ALA A 333 -9.02 -13.54 5.21
N LYS A 334 -8.99 -12.21 5.42
CA LYS A 334 -10.17 -11.35 5.37
C LYS A 334 -10.74 -11.17 3.96
N ILE A 335 -9.87 -11.07 2.95
CA ILE A 335 -10.25 -10.80 1.56
C ILE A 335 -10.75 -12.08 0.86
N SER A 336 -10.03 -13.19 1.01
CA SER A 336 -10.31 -14.43 0.27
C SER A 336 -11.53 -15.16 0.82
N LYS A 337 -12.46 -15.63 -0.02
CA LYS A 337 -13.72 -16.26 0.42
C LYS A 337 -14.44 -17.03 -0.67
#